data_AF-A0A9P4R1L1-F1
#
_entry.id   AF-A0A9P4R1L1-F1
#
_cell.length_a   1.000
_cell.length_b   1.000
_cell.length_c   1.000
_cell.angle_alpha   90.00
_cell.angle_beta   90.00
_cell.angle_gamma   90.00
#
_symmetry.space_group_name_H-M   'P 1'
#
loop_
_entity.id
_entity.type
_entity.pdbx_description
1 polymer ?
#
loop_
_entity_poly.entity_id
_entity_poly.type
_entity_poly.pdbx_seq_one_letter_code
_entity_poly.pdbx_strand_id
1 'polypeptide(L)' 'MGIVGLSTNLEPYAESYTPGQLHGYTAIIDGPGLAYHAHNLAREADPTCLPSYADVYEDAIRFLEGLEAMGISV' A
#
# COMPACT_ATOMS: atom_id res chain seq x y z
N MET A 1 -9.03 12.07 -1.33
CA MET A 1 -10.37 11.45 -1.18
C MET A 1 -10.81 10.97 -2.55
N GLY A 2 -11.02 9.66 -2.71
CA GLY A 2 -11.44 9.06 -3.99
C GLY A 2 -12.92 9.26 -4.30
N ILE A 3 -13.34 8.81 -5.48
CA ILE A 3 -14.75 8.79 -5.87
C ILE A 3 -15.45 7.64 -5.12
N VAL A 4 -16.43 7.97 -4.29
CA VAL A 4 -17.16 7.00 -3.46
C VAL A 4 -17.84 5.95 -4.34
N GLY A 5 -17.63 4.68 -4.03
CA GLY A 5 -18.22 3.54 -4.75
C GLY A 5 -17.56 3.21 -6.11
N LEU A 6 -16.54 3.95 -6.54
CA LEU A 6 -15.90 3.73 -7.84
C LEU A 6 -15.30 2.33 -7.97
N SER A 7 -14.56 1.87 -6.95
CA SER A 7 -13.94 0.54 -6.97
C SER A 7 -14.97 -0.58 -7.08
N THR A 8 -16.06 -0.52 -6.32
CA THR A 8 -17.16 -1.50 -6.38
C THR A 8 -17.84 -1.50 -7.74
N ASN A 9 -18.09 -0.33 -8.33
CA ASN A 9 -18.74 -0.24 -9.64
C ASN A 9 -17.84 -0.69 -10.80
N LEU A 10 -16.51 -0.64 -10.62
CA LEU A 10 -15.53 -1.09 -11.62
C LEU A 10 -15.07 -2.54 -11.43
N GLU A 11 -15.46 -3.20 -10.34
CA GLU A 11 -15.08 -4.59 -10.03
C GLU A 11 -15.32 -5.57 -11.20
N PRO A 12 -16.43 -5.51 -11.97
CA PRO A 12 -16.64 -6.42 -13.11
C PRO A 12 -15.61 -6.27 -14.24
N TYR A 13 -14.84 -5.19 -14.24
CA TYR A 13 -13.80 -4.88 -15.22
C TYR A 13 -12.38 -5.02 -14.64
N ALA A 14 -12.25 -5.49 -13.40
CA ALA A 14 -10.97 -5.67 -12.75
C ALA A 14 -10.24 -6.90 -13.32
N GLU A 15 -8.92 -6.76 -13.50
CA GLU A 15 -8.04 -7.86 -13.87
C GLU A 15 -7.05 -8.13 -12.73
N SER A 16 -6.83 -9.42 -12.47
CA SER A 16 -5.87 -9.88 -11.46
C SER A 16 -4.54 -10.24 -12.11
N TYR A 17 -3.46 -9.70 -11.57
CA TYR A 17 -2.09 -9.96 -12.03
C TYR A 17 -1.29 -10.68 -10.94
N THR A 18 -0.57 -11.72 -11.34
CA THR A 18 0.48 -12.33 -10.52
C THR A 18 1.76 -11.49 -10.61
N PRO A 19 2.66 -11.55 -9.61
CA PRO A 19 3.92 -10.80 -9.68
C PRO A 19 4.76 -11.14 -10.92
N GLY A 20 4.74 -12.41 -11.37
CA GLY A 20 5.43 -12.82 -12.59
C GLY A 20 4.91 -12.14 -13.86
N GLN A 21 3.62 -11.78 -13.91
CA GLN A 21 3.02 -11.03 -15.03
C GLN A 21 3.40 -9.53 -14.99
N LEU A 22 3.89 -9.04 -13.86
CA LEU A 22 4.38 -7.68 -13.69
C LEU A 22 5.89 -7.55 -13.95
N HIS A 23 6.57 -8.63 -14.34
CA HIS A 23 8.00 -8.59 -14.63
C HIS A 23 8.33 -7.60 -15.74
N GLY A 24 9.35 -6.76 -15.52
CA GLY A 24 9.77 -5.71 -16.44
C GLY A 24 8.99 -4.39 -16.33
N TYR A 25 7.97 -4.34 -15.46
CA TYR A 25 7.29 -3.10 -15.09
C TYR A 25 7.81 -2.56 -13.75
N THR A 26 7.73 -1.25 -13.58
CA THR A 26 8.01 -0.55 -12.33
C THR A 26 6.71 0.10 -11.84
N ALA A 27 6.33 -0.19 -10.60
CA ALA A 27 5.17 0.42 -9.97
C ALA A 27 5.51 1.83 -9.50
N ILE A 28 4.58 2.76 -9.67
CA ILE A 28 4.66 4.10 -9.07
C ILE A 28 3.74 4.12 -7.87
N ILE A 29 4.30 4.44 -6.71
CA ILE A 29 3.56 4.43 -5.45
C ILE A 29 2.99 5.82 -5.15
N ASP A 30 1.71 5.88 -4.82
CA ASP A 30 1.07 7.06 -4.24
C ASP A 30 1.57 7.27 -2.80
N GLY A 31 2.62 8.09 -2.65
CA GLY A 31 3.27 8.36 -1.37
C GLY A 31 2.31 8.81 -0.26
N PRO A 32 1.43 9.82 -0.49
CA PRO A 32 0.40 10.20 0.47
C PRO A 32 -0.53 9.06 0.88
N GLY A 33 -0.97 8.23 -0.08
CA GLY A 33 -1.79 7.05 0.19
C GLY A 33 -1.08 6.04 1.08
N LEU A 34 0.19 5.74 0.77
CA LEU A 34 1.04 4.85 1.57
C LEU A 34 1.26 5.38 2.99
N ALA A 35 1.58 6.66 3.14
CA ALA A 35 1.81 7.26 4.46
C ALA A 35 0.55 7.19 5.35
N TYR A 36 -0.63 7.41 4.77
CA TYR A 36 -1.89 7.27 5.50
C TYR A 36 -2.19 5.80 5.86
N HIS A 37 -1.91 4.87 4.95
CA HIS A 37 -2.04 3.44 5.23
C HIS A 37 -1.13 3.00 6.37
N ALA A 38 0.16 3.37 6.31
CA ALA A 38 1.14 3.06 7.34
C ALA A 38 0.78 3.66 8.70
N HIS A 39 0.24 4.89 8.75
CA HIS A 39 -0.32 5.45 9.97
C HIS A 39 -1.42 4.57 10.57
N ASN A 40 -2.36 4.10 9.75
CA ASN A 40 -3.45 3.26 10.24
C ASN A 40 -2.94 1.93 10.78
N LEU A 41 -1.96 1.31 10.10
CA LEU A 41 -1.32 0.08 10.58
C LEU A 41 -0.64 0.29 11.93
N ALA A 42 0.16 1.33 12.08
CA ALA A 42 0.83 1.66 13.34
C ALA A 42 -0.17 1.92 14.46
N ARG A 43 -1.28 2.61 14.16
CA ARG A 43 -2.37 2.89 15.12
C ARG A 43 -3.15 1.62 15.50
N GLU A 44 -3.30 0.67 14.57
CA GLU A 44 -3.94 -0.62 14.86
C GLU A 44 -3.06 -1.50 15.74
N ALA A 45 -1.73 -1.39 15.62
CA ALA A 45 -0.76 -2.10 16.45
C ALA A 45 -0.74 -1.61 17.90
N ASP A 46 -0.87 -0.29 18.13
CA ASP A 46 -1.11 0.30 19.45
C ASP A 46 -2.27 1.33 19.42
N PRO A 47 -3.51 0.89 19.67
CA PRO A 47 -4.69 1.76 19.64
C PRO A 47 -4.70 2.84 20.74
N THR A 48 -3.83 2.73 21.75
CA THR A 48 -3.82 3.63 22.90
C THR A 48 -2.92 4.84 22.69
N CYS A 49 -2.03 4.79 21.70
CA CYS A 49 -1.06 5.81 21.41
C CYS A 49 -1.24 6.38 19.99
N LEU A 50 -0.81 7.63 19.79
CA LEU A 50 -0.67 8.19 18.45
C LEU A 50 0.65 7.71 17.86
N PRO A 51 0.66 7.13 16.65
CA PRO A 51 1.89 6.73 15.98
C PRO A 51 2.86 7.89 15.83
N SER A 52 4.13 7.65 16.13
CA SER A 52 5.21 8.57 15.80
C SER A 52 5.52 8.51 14.31
N TYR A 53 6.24 9.51 13.79
CA TYR A 53 6.73 9.46 12.41
C TYR A 53 7.67 8.27 12.15
N ALA A 54 8.37 7.78 13.18
CA ALA A 54 9.23 6.60 13.05
C ALA A 54 8.39 5.35 12.81
N ASP A 55 7.30 5.17 13.56
CA ASP A 55 6.39 4.02 13.40
C ASP A 55 5.77 3.99 12.00
N VAL A 56 5.30 5.16 11.52
CA VAL A 56 4.74 5.30 10.17
C VAL A 56 5.80 5.01 9.10
N TYR A 57 7.04 5.47 9.30
CA TYR A 57 8.14 5.22 8.36
C TYR A 57 8.50 3.73 8.31
N GLU A 58 8.63 3.07 9.47
CA GLU A 58 8.94 1.64 9.54
C GLU A 58 7.89 0.79 8.83
N ASP A 59 6.60 1.09 9.05
CA ASP A 59 5.51 0.38 8.37
C ASP A 59 5.50 0.63 6.86
N ALA A 60 5.77 1.86 6.43
CA ALA A 60 5.85 2.20 5.01
C ALA A 60 7.02 1.47 4.32
N ILE A 61 8.20 1.45 4.93
CA ILE A 61 9.37 0.74 4.39
C ILE A 61 9.11 -0.76 4.33
N ARG A 62 8.57 -1.35 5.40
CA ARG A 62 8.24 -2.78 5.44
C ARG A 62 7.27 -3.18 4.33
N PHE A 63 6.30 -2.31 4.01
CA PHE A 63 5.39 -2.53 2.89
C PHE A 63 6.13 -2.55 1.54
N LEU A 64 7.04 -1.59 1.31
CA LEU A 64 7.83 -1.51 0.08
C LEU A 64 8.77 -2.70 -0.08
N GLU A 65 9.48 -3.08 0.98
CA GLU A 65 10.33 -4.29 1.01
C GLU A 65 9.52 -5.56 0.71
N GLY A 66 8.26 -5.63 1.17
CA GLY A 66 7.34 -6.72 0.84
C GLY A 66 7.03 -6.81 -0.65
N LEU A 67 6.82 -5.68 -1.32
CA LEU A 67 6.62 -5.63 -2.78
C LEU A 67 7.87 -6.10 -3.51
N GLU A 68 9.04 -5.62 -3.11
CA GLU A 68 10.32 -6.04 -3.71
C GLU A 68 10.58 -7.54 -3.52
N ALA A 69 10.28 -8.09 -2.33
CA ALA A 69 10.39 -9.51 -2.05
C ALA A 69 9.45 -10.38 -2.90
N MET A 70 8.31 -9.81 -3.34
CA MET A 70 7.40 -10.45 -4.30
C MET A 70 7.86 -10.32 -5.76
N GLY A 71 8.97 -9.63 -6.02
CA GLY A 71 9.49 -9.38 -7.37
C GLY A 71 8.81 -8.20 -8.07
N ILE A 72 8.14 -7.33 -7.32
CA ILE A 72 7.54 -6.10 -7.84
C ILE A 72 8.57 -4.98 -7.66
N SER A 73 9.02 -4.39 -8.77
CA SER A 73 9.87 -3.20 -8.73
C SER A 73 9.03 -1.98 -8.34
N VAL A 74 9.49 -1.22 -7.35
CA VAL A 74 8.88 0.03 -6.88
C VAL A 74 9.83 1.21 -7.02
#